data_AF-A0A8E0MF40-F1
#
_entry.id   AF-A0A8E0MF40-F1
#
_cell.length_a   1.000
_cell.length_b   1.000
_cell.length_c   1.000
_cell.angle_alpha   90.00
_cell.angle_beta   90.00
_cell.angle_gamma   90.00
#
_symmetry.space_group_name_H-M   'P 1'
#
loop_
_entity.id
_entity.type
_entity.pdbx_description
1 polymer ?
#
loop_
_entity_poly.entity_id
_entity_poly.type
_entity_poly.pdbx_seq_one_letter_code
_entity_poly.pdbx_strand_id
1 'polypeptide(L)'
;QVGLTPQRKQAFELMQSRVLKPETTIAGQVAAAAYHDISAAQTPLATQAHADLSMEEDLPGFSNLSGNSQALLQAVIDGGYQWTLLDREQNILQIASDTQRHVLIDGALTSRTPASAMVVAEHRHAAKKVLAAAGLPVARGAKFTRWPEAKAAFEQSFARKSIVVKPEQRSHGLAVEQFAVPPTAKQFAQAFHAANQDHGVLVEMMGRGTTYHFTVIGRRVVSVLENAAANVVGDGRKSIKELIALKNGKRPNARQLKLDETANRQLKLQSVTMNTVLRRGQQIFLASAAHPQTGGDIY
;
A
#
# COMPACT_ATOMS: atom_id res chain seq x y z
N GLN A 1 2.65 -34.34 33.63
CA GLN A 1 2.14 -33.17 34.37
C GLN A 1 1.84 -32.08 33.36
N VAL A 2 0.57 -31.82 33.06
CA VAL A 2 0.19 -30.75 32.13
C VAL A 2 0.29 -29.43 32.89
N GLY A 3 1.42 -28.75 32.76
CA GLY A 3 1.63 -27.44 33.39
C GLY A 3 0.68 -26.39 32.80
N LEU A 4 0.17 -25.50 33.65
CA LEU A 4 -0.59 -24.34 33.21
C LEU A 4 0.31 -23.46 32.32
N THR A 5 -0.25 -22.96 31.22
CA THR A 5 0.44 -21.93 30.43
C THR A 5 0.64 -20.67 31.29
N PRO A 6 1.65 -19.83 31.01
CA PRO A 6 1.89 -18.59 31.76
C PRO A 6 0.63 -17.71 31.87
N GLN A 7 -0.15 -17.61 30.78
CA GLN A 7 -1.42 -16.86 30.76
C GLN A 7 -2.46 -17.44 31.71
N ARG A 8 -2.59 -18.78 31.76
CA ARG A 8 -3.53 -19.44 32.68
C ARG A 8 -3.09 -19.29 34.13
N LYS A 9 -1.77 -19.31 34.40
CA LYS A 9 -1.22 -19.06 35.74
C LYS A 9 -1.51 -17.63 36.20
N GLN A 10 -1.28 -16.64 35.33
CA GLN A 10 -1.57 -15.23 35.61
C GLN A 10 -3.07 -14.99 35.84
N ALA A 11 -3.93 -15.60 35.03
CA ALA A 11 -5.38 -15.52 35.24
C ALA A 11 -5.80 -16.14 36.57
N PHE A 12 -5.21 -17.26 36.95
CA PHE A 12 -5.47 -17.92 38.23
C PHE A 12 -5.03 -17.07 39.43
N GLU A 13 -3.82 -16.50 39.39
CA GLU A 13 -3.31 -15.58 40.42
C GLU A 13 -4.19 -14.33 40.54
N LEU A 14 -4.64 -13.77 39.40
CA LEU A 14 -5.61 -12.67 39.38
C LEU A 14 -6.92 -13.07 40.09
N MET A 15 -7.48 -14.25 39.80
CA MET A 15 -8.69 -14.71 40.48
C MET A 15 -8.48 -14.91 41.98
N GLN A 16 -7.33 -15.46 42.42
CA GLN A 16 -7.02 -15.59 43.85
C GLN A 16 -6.97 -14.23 44.54
N SER A 17 -6.32 -13.24 43.93
CA SER A 17 -6.27 -11.88 44.49
C SER A 17 -7.65 -11.24 44.63
N ARG A 18 -8.55 -11.50 43.68
CA ARG A 18 -9.93 -10.99 43.68
C ARG A 18 -10.80 -11.58 44.80
N VAL A 19 -10.53 -12.81 45.22
CA VAL A 19 -11.20 -13.42 46.38
C VAL A 19 -10.83 -12.70 47.67
N LEU A 20 -9.55 -12.33 47.81
CA LEU A 20 -9.03 -11.65 49.00
C LEU A 20 -9.32 -10.15 49.02
N LYS A 21 -9.55 -9.54 47.85
CA LYS A 21 -9.80 -8.10 47.66
C LYS A 21 -11.05 -7.87 46.80
N PRO A 22 -12.26 -7.95 47.39
CA PRO A 22 -13.52 -7.85 46.65
C PRO A 22 -13.66 -6.57 45.80
N GLU A 23 -13.02 -5.47 46.19
CA GLU A 23 -12.97 -4.21 45.44
C GLU A 23 -12.27 -4.32 44.08
N THR A 24 -11.42 -5.34 43.89
CA THR A 24 -10.73 -5.62 42.62
C THR A 24 -11.53 -6.53 41.68
N THR A 25 -12.67 -7.05 42.13
CA THR A 25 -13.62 -7.76 41.28
C THR A 25 -14.31 -6.78 40.33
N ILE A 26 -14.90 -7.28 39.24
CA ILE A 26 -15.69 -6.43 38.33
C ILE A 26 -16.85 -5.78 39.10
N ALA A 27 -17.54 -6.54 39.95
CA ALA A 27 -18.64 -6.03 40.76
C ALA A 27 -18.16 -4.94 41.74
N GLY A 28 -17.02 -5.14 42.40
CA GLY A 28 -16.42 -4.15 43.29
C GLY A 28 -15.99 -2.87 42.58
N GLN A 29 -15.39 -2.99 41.40
CA GLN A 29 -14.99 -1.84 40.56
C GLN A 29 -16.19 -1.05 40.07
N VAL A 30 -17.24 -1.73 39.59
CA VAL A 30 -18.49 -1.09 39.16
C VAL A 30 -19.19 -0.44 40.35
N ALA A 31 -19.28 -1.11 41.50
CA ALA A 31 -19.87 -0.55 42.70
C ALA A 31 -19.10 0.70 43.17
N ALA A 32 -17.76 0.70 43.12
CA ALA A 32 -16.96 1.87 43.49
C ALA A 32 -17.11 3.05 42.51
N ALA A 33 -17.22 2.76 41.20
CA ALA A 33 -17.29 3.80 40.17
C ALA A 33 -18.71 4.36 39.95
N ALA A 34 -19.75 3.61 40.29
CA ALA A 34 -21.11 3.84 39.81
C ALA A 34 -22.20 3.64 40.88
N TYR A 35 -21.84 3.59 42.18
CA TYR A 35 -22.75 3.21 43.27
C TYR A 35 -24.10 3.94 43.29
N HIS A 36 -24.11 5.22 42.88
CA HIS A 36 -25.29 6.08 42.91
C HIS A 36 -25.85 6.43 41.53
N ASP A 37 -25.04 6.35 40.48
CA ASP A 37 -25.46 6.68 39.11
C ASP A 37 -24.68 5.87 38.09
N ILE A 38 -25.31 4.78 37.64
CA ILE A 38 -24.77 3.88 36.62
C ILE A 38 -24.70 4.58 35.26
N SER A 39 -25.61 5.52 34.97
CA SER A 39 -25.62 6.28 33.72
C SER A 39 -24.42 7.23 33.63
N ALA A 40 -24.06 7.87 34.75
CA ALA A 40 -22.90 8.76 34.83
C ALA A 40 -21.57 8.02 34.60
N ALA A 41 -21.46 6.75 34.99
CA ALA A 41 -20.27 5.92 34.74
C ALA A 41 -20.23 5.29 33.34
N GLN A 42 -21.39 4.95 32.76
CA GLN A 42 -21.49 4.33 31.43
C GLN A 42 -21.11 5.29 30.30
N THR A 43 -21.51 6.56 30.38
CA THR A 43 -21.28 7.55 29.34
C THR A 43 -19.79 7.77 29.01
N PRO A 44 -18.89 8.00 29.99
CA PRO A 44 -17.46 8.13 29.73
C PRO A 44 -16.83 6.83 29.23
N LEU A 45 -17.24 5.67 29.75
CA LEU A 45 -16.75 4.36 29.26
C LEU A 45 -17.16 4.09 27.81
N ALA A 46 -18.41 4.38 27.45
CA ALA A 46 -18.89 4.26 26.08
C ALA A 46 -18.20 5.25 25.15
N THR A 47 -17.97 6.48 25.61
CA THR A 47 -17.22 7.51 24.87
C THR A 47 -15.78 7.05 24.64
N GLN A 48 -15.13 6.50 25.65
CA GLN A 48 -13.76 5.99 25.54
C GLN A 48 -13.68 4.77 24.63
N ALA A 49 -14.58 3.81 24.77
CA ALA A 49 -14.66 2.65 23.87
C ALA A 49 -14.92 3.07 22.41
N HIS A 50 -15.78 4.07 22.20
CA HIS A 50 -16.02 4.63 20.87
C HIS A 50 -14.79 5.34 20.31
N ALA A 51 -14.07 6.11 21.15
CA ALA A 51 -12.83 6.76 20.76
C ALA A 51 -11.74 5.73 20.39
N ASP A 52 -11.59 4.67 21.18
CA ASP A 52 -10.63 3.60 20.92
C ASP A 52 -10.91 2.91 19.58
N LEU A 53 -12.19 2.61 19.27
CA LEU A 53 -12.61 2.05 17.99
C LEU A 53 -12.43 3.04 16.81
N SER A 54 -12.59 4.33 17.07
CA SER A 54 -12.46 5.37 16.04
C SER A 54 -11.01 5.72 15.70
N MET A 55 -10.07 5.33 16.56
CA MET A 55 -8.63 5.59 16.40
C MET A 55 -7.89 4.48 15.64
N GLU A 56 -8.45 3.28 15.55
CA GLU A 56 -7.87 2.19 14.76
C GLU A 56 -8.27 2.33 13.29
N GLU A 57 -7.28 2.54 12.40
CA GLU A 57 -7.51 2.49 10.94
C GLU A 57 -7.76 1.06 10.43
N ASP A 58 -7.30 0.06 11.20
CA ASP A 58 -7.44 -1.36 10.89
C ASP A 58 -8.69 -1.95 11.53
N LEU A 59 -9.24 -3.01 10.94
CA LEU A 59 -10.34 -3.79 11.48
C LEU A 59 -9.87 -4.53 12.76
N PRO A 60 -10.45 -4.26 13.95
CA PRO A 60 -10.02 -4.86 15.21
C PRO A 60 -10.04 -6.39 15.15
N GLY A 61 -8.94 -7.02 15.58
CA GLY A 61 -8.76 -8.49 15.52
C GLY A 61 -8.33 -9.03 14.14
N PHE A 62 -8.23 -8.18 13.12
CA PHE A 62 -7.87 -8.55 11.74
C PHE A 62 -6.81 -7.62 11.12
N SER A 63 -6.09 -6.85 11.93
CA SER A 63 -5.03 -5.93 11.47
C SER A 63 -3.87 -6.61 10.71
N ASN A 64 -3.75 -7.94 10.78
CA ASN A 64 -2.79 -8.71 10.00
C ASN A 64 -3.31 -9.22 8.65
N LEU A 65 -4.58 -8.97 8.32
CA LEU A 65 -5.09 -9.13 6.97
C LEU A 65 -4.70 -7.91 6.11
N SER A 66 -4.70 -8.07 4.80
CA SER A 66 -4.53 -6.95 3.87
C SER A 66 -5.67 -5.95 4.02
N GLY A 67 -5.41 -4.66 3.78
CA GLY A 67 -6.44 -3.61 3.91
C GLY A 67 -7.68 -3.87 3.05
N ASN A 68 -7.52 -4.54 1.89
CA ASN A 68 -8.65 -4.98 1.07
C ASN A 68 -9.51 -6.04 1.76
N SER A 69 -8.87 -7.07 2.34
CA SER A 69 -9.56 -8.11 3.09
C SER A 69 -10.26 -7.54 4.33
N GLN A 70 -9.61 -6.61 5.04
CA GLN A 70 -10.20 -5.92 6.19
C GLN A 70 -11.43 -5.11 5.78
N ALA A 71 -11.34 -4.29 4.72
CA ALA A 71 -12.47 -3.49 4.23
C ALA A 71 -13.63 -4.36 3.74
N LEU A 72 -13.34 -5.46 3.03
CA LEU A 72 -14.35 -6.42 2.61
C LEU A 72 -15.01 -7.10 3.82
N LEU A 73 -14.20 -7.55 4.78
CA LEU A 73 -14.70 -8.24 5.97
C LEU A 73 -15.58 -7.33 6.84
N GLN A 74 -15.22 -6.05 6.98
CA GLN A 74 -16.07 -5.06 7.64
C GLN A 74 -17.44 -4.97 6.96
N ALA A 75 -17.48 -4.81 5.63
CA ALA A 75 -18.73 -4.75 4.87
C ALA A 75 -19.55 -6.06 4.96
N VAL A 76 -18.89 -7.21 5.06
CA VAL A 76 -19.51 -8.52 5.24
C VAL A 76 -20.17 -8.63 6.62
N ILE A 77 -19.49 -8.17 7.68
CA ILE A 77 -19.99 -8.13 9.05
C ILE A 77 -21.19 -7.17 9.12
N ASP A 78 -21.04 -5.96 8.60
CA ASP A 78 -22.11 -4.94 8.57
C ASP A 78 -23.34 -5.41 7.78
N GLY A 79 -23.11 -6.18 6.71
CA GLY A 79 -24.15 -6.78 5.89
C GLY A 79 -24.78 -8.05 6.47
N GLY A 80 -24.28 -8.58 7.59
CA GLY A 80 -24.80 -9.80 8.22
C GLY A 80 -24.53 -11.09 7.43
N TYR A 81 -23.54 -11.08 6.53
CA TYR A 81 -23.17 -12.26 5.75
C TYR A 81 -22.40 -13.26 6.61
N GLN A 82 -22.59 -14.54 6.35
CA GLN A 82 -21.79 -15.59 6.97
C GLN A 82 -20.38 -15.57 6.37
N TRP A 83 -19.36 -15.75 7.19
CA TRP A 83 -17.99 -15.78 6.69
C TRP A 83 -17.11 -16.72 7.51
N THR A 84 -16.01 -17.14 6.90
CA THR A 84 -15.01 -18.00 7.53
C THR A 84 -13.64 -17.58 7.05
N LEU A 85 -12.74 -17.32 7.99
CA LEU A 85 -11.33 -17.14 7.67
C LEU A 85 -10.72 -18.52 7.45
N LEU A 86 -10.37 -18.84 6.20
CA LEU A 86 -9.81 -20.15 5.84
C LEU A 86 -8.32 -20.20 6.10
N ASP A 87 -7.59 -19.14 5.72
CA ASP A 87 -6.17 -18.99 5.98
C ASP A 87 -5.85 -17.52 6.20
N ARG A 88 -5.35 -17.20 7.40
CA ARG A 88 -5.05 -15.82 7.79
C ARG A 88 -3.79 -15.30 7.12
N GLU A 89 -2.76 -16.12 6.99
CA GLU A 89 -1.46 -15.70 6.43
C GLU A 89 -1.58 -15.49 4.92
N GLN A 90 -2.35 -16.34 4.26
CA GLN A 90 -2.60 -16.27 2.81
C GLN A 90 -3.75 -15.34 2.44
N ASN A 91 -4.36 -14.62 3.40
CA ASN A 91 -5.48 -13.72 3.17
C ASN A 91 -6.68 -14.38 2.47
N ILE A 92 -6.97 -15.64 2.84
CA ILE A 92 -8.04 -16.44 2.23
C ILE A 92 -9.26 -16.44 3.15
N LEU A 93 -10.36 -15.93 2.61
CA LEU A 93 -11.64 -15.84 3.30
C LEU A 93 -12.75 -16.44 2.45
N GLN A 94 -13.73 -17.06 3.10
CA GLN A 94 -14.96 -17.50 2.49
C GLN A 94 -16.10 -16.60 2.97
N ILE A 95 -16.92 -16.13 2.03
CA ILE A 95 -18.17 -15.42 2.31
C ILE A 95 -19.31 -16.29 1.81
N ALA A 96 -20.39 -16.37 2.58
CA ALA A 96 -21.57 -17.14 2.29
C ALA A 96 -22.84 -16.31 2.51
N SER A 97 -23.79 -16.50 1.60
CA SER A 97 -25.20 -16.19 1.77
C SER A 97 -25.98 -17.51 1.89
N ASP A 98 -27.30 -17.43 2.02
CA ASP A 98 -28.16 -18.61 2.11
C ASP A 98 -28.06 -19.52 0.88
N THR A 99 -27.73 -18.95 -0.29
CA THR A 99 -27.75 -19.66 -1.58
C THR A 99 -26.38 -19.83 -2.22
N GLN A 100 -25.39 -19.02 -1.82
CA GLN A 100 -24.09 -18.96 -2.51
C GLN A 100 -22.93 -18.88 -1.53
N ARG A 101 -21.80 -19.46 -1.94
CA ARG A 101 -20.53 -19.38 -1.22
C ARG A 101 -19.43 -18.97 -2.18
N HIS A 102 -18.55 -18.08 -1.72
CA HIS A 102 -17.44 -17.55 -2.48
C HIS A 102 -16.17 -17.58 -1.64
N VAL A 103 -15.10 -18.13 -2.19
CA VAL A 103 -13.76 -18.00 -1.63
C VAL A 103 -13.08 -16.82 -2.32
N LEU A 104 -12.44 -15.97 -1.53
CA LEU A 104 -11.73 -14.79 -1.98
C LEU A 104 -10.31 -14.77 -1.39
N ILE A 105 -9.39 -14.20 -2.16
CA ILE A 105 -7.98 -14.00 -1.76
C ILE A 105 -7.69 -12.49 -1.85
N ASP A 106 -7.06 -11.94 -0.82
CA ASP A 106 -6.71 -10.51 -0.73
C ASP A 106 -7.88 -9.55 -0.98
N GLY A 107 -9.09 -9.97 -0.58
CA GLY A 107 -10.33 -9.20 -0.70
C GLY A 107 -10.80 -8.88 -2.13
N ALA A 108 -10.06 -9.30 -3.17
CA ALA A 108 -10.33 -8.90 -4.55
C ALA A 108 -10.28 -10.05 -5.57
N LEU A 109 -9.49 -11.09 -5.32
CA LEU A 109 -9.40 -12.24 -6.21
C LEU A 109 -10.56 -13.18 -5.92
N THR A 110 -11.32 -13.55 -6.96
CA THR A 110 -12.51 -14.41 -6.84
C THR A 110 -12.52 -15.46 -7.94
N SER A 111 -13.47 -16.38 -7.90
CA SER A 111 -13.73 -17.31 -9.01
C SER A 111 -14.08 -16.63 -10.33
N ARG A 112 -14.41 -15.33 -10.32
CA ARG A 112 -14.67 -14.52 -11.52
C ARG A 112 -13.42 -13.85 -12.07
N THR A 113 -12.26 -14.04 -11.44
CA THR A 113 -10.95 -13.58 -11.93
C THR A 113 -10.26 -14.74 -12.63
N PRO A 114 -10.22 -14.79 -13.98
CA PRO A 114 -9.64 -15.92 -14.67
C PRO A 114 -8.14 -16.04 -14.37
N ALA A 115 -7.66 -17.26 -14.08
CA ALA A 115 -6.24 -17.50 -13.82
C ALA A 115 -5.34 -17.04 -14.96
N SER A 116 -5.79 -17.18 -16.22
CA SER A 116 -5.08 -16.68 -17.39
C SER A 116 -4.90 -15.16 -17.37
N ALA A 117 -5.91 -14.40 -16.91
CA ALA A 117 -5.82 -12.95 -16.77
C ALA A 117 -4.82 -12.54 -15.70
N MET A 118 -4.74 -13.29 -14.59
CA MET A 118 -3.74 -13.06 -13.53
C MET A 118 -2.32 -13.25 -14.06
N VAL A 119 -2.06 -14.39 -14.73
CA VAL A 119 -0.74 -14.68 -15.32
C VAL A 119 -0.35 -13.63 -16.36
N VAL A 120 -1.30 -13.20 -17.20
CA VAL A 120 -1.05 -12.12 -18.18
C VAL A 120 -0.72 -10.80 -17.47
N ALA A 121 -1.44 -10.44 -16.41
CA ALA A 121 -1.21 -9.19 -15.66
C ALA A 121 0.17 -9.14 -14.97
N GLU A 122 0.72 -10.29 -14.60
CA GLU A 122 2.08 -10.39 -14.05
C GLU A 122 3.18 -10.15 -15.10
N HIS A 123 2.88 -10.37 -16.38
CA HIS A 123 3.82 -10.25 -17.51
C HIS A 123 3.54 -8.99 -18.33
N ARG A 124 4.31 -7.92 -18.08
CA ARG A 124 4.03 -6.59 -18.63
C ARG A 124 4.01 -6.54 -20.15
N HIS A 125 4.90 -7.27 -20.83
CA HIS A 125 4.92 -7.31 -22.30
C HIS A 125 3.74 -8.10 -22.87
N ALA A 126 3.33 -9.18 -22.22
CA ALA A 126 2.15 -9.96 -22.63
C ALA A 126 0.86 -9.15 -22.43
N ALA A 127 0.66 -8.54 -21.25
CA ALA A 127 -0.49 -7.67 -20.98
C ALA A 127 -0.60 -6.55 -22.01
N LYS A 128 0.53 -5.91 -22.32
CA LYS A 128 0.61 -4.86 -23.33
C LYS A 128 0.18 -5.32 -24.73
N LYS A 129 0.59 -6.52 -25.16
CA LYS A 129 0.17 -7.09 -26.45
C LYS A 129 -1.33 -7.32 -26.50
N VAL A 130 -1.92 -7.86 -25.42
CA VAL A 130 -3.37 -8.07 -25.31
C VAL A 130 -4.12 -6.74 -25.38
N LEU A 131 -3.68 -5.73 -24.63
CA LEU A 131 -4.30 -4.40 -24.63
C LEU A 131 -4.19 -3.72 -26.01
N ALA A 132 -3.02 -3.80 -26.65
CA ALA A 132 -2.81 -3.23 -27.99
C ALA A 132 -3.68 -3.92 -29.05
N ALA A 133 -3.82 -5.24 -29.00
CA ALA A 133 -4.69 -6.00 -29.90
C ALA A 133 -6.18 -5.63 -29.73
N ALA A 134 -6.57 -5.20 -28.53
CA ALA A 134 -7.90 -4.65 -28.24
C ALA A 134 -8.06 -3.17 -28.63
N GLY A 135 -7.05 -2.55 -29.26
CA GLY A 135 -7.09 -1.15 -29.71
C GLY A 135 -6.80 -0.12 -28.62
N LEU A 136 -6.35 -0.54 -27.44
CA LEU A 136 -6.01 0.38 -26.35
C LEU A 136 -4.62 0.99 -26.56
N PRO A 137 -4.43 2.28 -26.26
CA PRO A 137 -3.13 2.92 -26.36
C PRO A 137 -2.18 2.34 -25.32
N VAL A 138 -1.00 1.91 -25.76
CA VAL A 138 0.07 1.41 -24.90
C VAL A 138 1.38 2.14 -25.16
N ALA A 139 2.23 2.26 -24.13
CA ALA A 139 3.54 2.89 -24.28
C ALA A 139 4.35 2.16 -25.36
N ARG A 140 5.04 2.86 -26.27
CA ARG A 140 5.88 2.17 -27.27
C ARG A 140 7.19 1.71 -26.62
N GLY A 141 7.65 0.52 -26.96
CA GLY A 141 8.83 -0.07 -26.32
C GLY A 141 9.02 -1.53 -26.69
N ALA A 142 10.12 -2.12 -26.23
CA ALA A 142 10.51 -3.49 -26.54
C ALA A 142 11.04 -4.22 -25.31
N LYS A 143 10.86 -5.54 -25.31
CA LYS A 143 11.42 -6.45 -24.31
C LYS A 143 12.77 -6.96 -24.82
N PHE A 144 13.75 -7.01 -23.92
CA PHE A 144 15.08 -7.52 -24.19
C PHE A 144 15.47 -8.54 -23.12
N THR A 145 16.05 -9.66 -23.54
CA THR A 145 16.59 -10.68 -22.63
C THR A 145 18.12 -10.65 -22.59
N ARG A 146 18.76 -9.98 -23.55
CA ARG A 146 20.21 -9.92 -23.68
C ARG A 146 20.70 -8.47 -23.78
N TRP A 147 21.79 -8.18 -23.09
CA TRP A 147 22.40 -6.85 -23.08
C TRP A 147 22.81 -6.34 -24.48
N PRO A 148 23.46 -7.13 -25.37
CA PRO A 148 23.86 -6.63 -26.68
C PRO A 148 22.67 -6.10 -27.52
N GLU A 149 21.52 -6.77 -27.45
CA GLU A 149 20.30 -6.33 -28.14
C GLU A 149 19.74 -5.04 -27.54
N ALA A 150 19.66 -4.98 -26.21
CA ALA A 150 19.20 -3.80 -25.51
C ALA A 150 20.09 -2.58 -25.78
N LYS A 151 21.41 -2.77 -25.79
CA LYS A 151 22.40 -1.74 -26.10
C LYS A 151 22.23 -1.22 -27.53
N ALA A 152 22.14 -2.10 -28.51
CA ALA A 152 21.95 -1.71 -29.91
C ALA A 152 20.62 -0.93 -30.10
N ALA A 153 19.53 -1.43 -29.51
CA ALA A 153 18.24 -0.74 -29.56
C ALA A 153 18.28 0.61 -28.86
N PHE A 154 19.03 0.72 -27.76
CA PHE A 154 19.22 1.99 -27.06
C PHE A 154 19.91 3.03 -27.94
N GLU A 155 21.05 2.67 -28.51
CA GLU A 155 21.84 3.55 -29.38
C GLU A 155 21.04 4.00 -30.61
N GLN A 156 20.26 3.10 -31.21
CA GLN A 156 19.48 3.38 -32.41
C GLN A 156 18.20 4.18 -32.14
N SER A 157 17.50 3.90 -31.03
CA SER A 157 16.08 4.30 -30.88
C SER A 157 15.72 5.01 -29.59
N PHE A 158 16.48 4.85 -28.50
CA PHE A 158 16.11 5.35 -27.17
C PHE A 158 17.05 6.41 -26.59
N ALA A 159 18.29 6.50 -27.05
CA ALA A 159 19.34 7.35 -26.45
C ALA A 159 18.99 8.84 -26.36
N ARG A 160 18.05 9.33 -27.18
CA ARG A 160 17.59 10.73 -27.21
C ARG A 160 16.16 10.92 -26.70
N LYS A 161 15.60 9.92 -26.00
CA LYS A 161 14.20 9.92 -25.55
C LYS A 161 14.11 9.74 -24.03
N SER A 162 13.04 10.26 -23.45
CA SER A 162 12.64 9.92 -22.09
C SER A 162 12.16 8.47 -22.07
N ILE A 163 12.74 7.64 -21.21
CA ILE A 163 12.48 6.20 -21.18
C ILE A 163 12.25 5.68 -19.76
N VAL A 164 11.59 4.53 -19.67
CA VAL A 164 11.43 3.74 -18.46
C VAL A 164 12.06 2.37 -18.70
N VAL A 165 12.89 1.93 -17.76
CA VAL A 165 13.54 0.61 -17.75
C VAL A 165 12.99 -0.16 -16.56
N LYS A 166 12.37 -1.31 -16.80
CA LYS A 166 11.71 -2.11 -15.76
C LYS A 166 11.79 -3.61 -16.06
N PRO A 167 11.77 -4.49 -15.05
CA PRO A 167 11.69 -5.93 -15.29
C PRO A 167 10.41 -6.29 -16.05
N GLU A 168 10.44 -7.41 -16.77
CA GLU A 168 9.25 -7.95 -17.44
C GLU A 168 8.15 -8.30 -16.44
N GLN A 169 8.52 -9.01 -15.38
CA GLN A 169 7.58 -9.40 -14.33
C GLN A 169 7.41 -8.29 -13.29
N ARG A 170 6.24 -8.27 -12.65
CA ARG A 170 5.91 -7.30 -11.60
C ARG A 170 6.98 -7.33 -10.51
N SER A 171 7.77 -6.26 -10.45
CA SER A 171 8.69 -6.01 -9.34
C SER A 171 7.99 -5.24 -8.24
N HIS A 172 8.22 -5.62 -6.98
CA HIS A 172 7.74 -4.94 -5.77
C HIS A 172 8.50 -3.63 -5.50
N GLY A 173 8.70 -2.80 -6.54
CA GLY A 173 9.24 -1.44 -6.41
C GLY A 173 10.76 -1.28 -6.55
N LEU A 174 11.54 -2.37 -6.62
CA LEU A 174 13.00 -2.28 -6.48
C LEU A 174 13.82 -2.12 -7.78
N ALA A 175 13.23 -2.30 -8.97
CA ALA A 175 14.00 -2.30 -10.23
C ALA A 175 13.34 -1.52 -11.38
N VAL A 176 12.58 -0.47 -11.07
CA VAL A 176 11.96 0.41 -12.07
C VAL A 176 12.72 1.73 -12.09
N GLU A 177 13.44 1.98 -13.17
CA GLU A 177 14.17 3.24 -13.39
C GLU A 177 13.43 4.09 -14.42
N GLN A 178 13.21 5.36 -14.08
CA GLN A 178 12.51 6.32 -14.93
C GLN A 178 13.41 7.50 -15.27
N PHE A 179 13.59 7.74 -16.56
CA PHE A 179 14.44 8.81 -17.09
C PHE A 179 13.59 9.85 -17.79
N ALA A 180 13.24 10.92 -17.05
CA ALA A 180 12.49 12.06 -17.59
C ALA A 180 13.29 12.83 -18.65
N VAL A 181 14.61 12.84 -18.52
CA VAL A 181 15.56 13.31 -19.55
C VAL A 181 16.28 12.11 -20.15
N PRO A 182 16.79 12.20 -21.40
CA PRO A 182 17.50 11.09 -22.01
C PRO A 182 18.70 10.63 -21.15
N PRO A 183 18.79 9.34 -20.79
CA PRO A 183 19.89 8.84 -19.99
C PRO A 183 21.18 8.71 -20.80
N THR A 184 22.31 8.76 -20.10
CA THR A 184 23.59 8.34 -20.67
C THR A 184 23.62 6.83 -20.88
N ALA A 185 24.49 6.34 -21.78
CA ALA A 185 24.68 4.90 -21.99
C ALA A 185 25.06 4.16 -20.69
N LYS A 186 25.84 4.80 -19.81
CA LYS A 186 26.22 4.25 -18.51
C LYS A 186 25.02 4.10 -17.58
N GLN A 187 24.16 5.12 -17.50
CA GLN A 187 22.93 5.07 -16.70
C GLN A 187 21.96 4.00 -17.23
N PHE A 188 21.81 3.91 -18.56
CA PHE A 188 20.99 2.87 -19.18
C PHE A 188 21.51 1.47 -18.87
N ALA A 189 22.83 1.23 -18.99
CA ALA A 189 23.43 -0.05 -18.65
C ALA A 189 23.17 -0.44 -17.20
N GLN A 190 23.38 0.48 -16.26
CA GLN A 190 23.11 0.25 -14.84
C GLN A 190 21.64 -0.11 -14.59
N ALA A 191 20.71 0.66 -15.15
CA ALA A 191 19.28 0.40 -15.03
C ALA A 191 18.87 -0.95 -15.64
N PHE A 192 19.44 -1.30 -16.80
CA PHE A 192 19.17 -2.58 -17.46
C PHE A 192 19.62 -3.75 -16.60
N HIS A 193 20.86 -3.72 -16.09
CA HIS A 193 21.39 -4.79 -15.25
C HIS A 193 20.65 -4.91 -13.93
N ALA A 194 20.22 -3.80 -13.32
CA ALA A 194 19.39 -3.83 -12.12
C ALA A 194 18.00 -4.47 -12.37
N ALA A 195 17.42 -4.20 -13.54
CA ALA A 195 16.11 -4.71 -13.94
C ALA A 195 16.11 -6.15 -14.46
N ASN A 196 17.28 -6.69 -14.84
CA ASN A 196 17.35 -8.01 -15.47
C ASN A 196 17.30 -9.15 -14.43
N GLN A 197 16.09 -9.46 -13.97
CA GLN A 197 15.78 -10.48 -12.95
C GLN A 197 15.06 -11.67 -13.62
N ASP A 198 15.82 -12.49 -14.36
CA ASP A 198 15.41 -13.73 -15.05
C ASP A 198 14.45 -13.62 -16.26
N HIS A 199 13.43 -12.76 -16.19
CA HIS A 199 12.37 -12.72 -17.21
C HIS A 199 12.60 -11.69 -18.33
N GLY A 200 13.76 -11.04 -18.33
CA GLY A 200 14.13 -9.96 -19.23
C GLY A 200 13.65 -8.59 -18.77
N VAL A 201 13.97 -7.57 -19.56
CA VAL A 201 13.78 -6.16 -19.26
C VAL A 201 12.91 -5.50 -20.33
N LEU A 202 11.93 -4.74 -19.90
CA LEU A 202 11.09 -3.92 -20.75
C LEU A 202 11.61 -2.48 -20.75
N VAL A 203 11.91 -1.96 -21.94
CA VAL A 203 12.31 -0.55 -22.15
C VAL A 203 11.21 0.15 -22.94
N GLU A 204 10.65 1.20 -22.37
CA GLU A 204 9.50 1.92 -22.94
C GLU A 204 9.72 3.41 -22.98
N MET A 205 9.03 4.10 -23.90
CA MET A 205 8.93 5.54 -23.87
C MET A 205 8.16 5.99 -22.64
N MET A 206 8.69 6.98 -21.92
CA MET A 206 8.02 7.54 -20.76
C MET A 206 6.80 8.36 -21.20
N GLY A 207 5.62 7.98 -20.70
CA GLY A 207 4.41 8.79 -20.84
C GLY A 207 4.53 10.06 -20.00
N ARG A 208 4.06 11.18 -20.52
CA ARG A 208 3.94 12.45 -19.78
C ARG A 208 2.48 12.68 -19.44
N GLY A 209 2.22 13.11 -18.21
CA GLY A 209 0.88 13.48 -17.75
C GLY A 209 0.59 13.00 -16.34
N THR A 210 -0.66 13.21 -15.92
CA THR A 210 -1.19 12.79 -14.64
C THR A 210 -1.50 11.30 -14.65
N THR A 211 -1.23 10.62 -13.53
CA THR A 211 -1.50 9.19 -13.39
C THR A 211 -2.85 8.98 -12.71
N TYR A 212 -3.74 8.23 -13.36
CA TYR A 212 -5.03 7.84 -12.81
C TYR A 212 -5.09 6.34 -12.57
N HIS A 213 -5.62 5.93 -11.41
CA HIS A 213 -5.93 4.55 -11.09
C HIS A 213 -7.43 4.33 -11.23
N PHE A 214 -7.83 3.45 -12.14
CA PHE A 214 -9.23 3.07 -12.33
C PHE A 214 -9.50 1.75 -11.63
N THR A 215 -10.48 1.73 -10.73
CA THR A 215 -11.02 0.48 -10.19
C THR A 215 -12.20 0.05 -11.04
N VAL A 216 -12.08 -1.12 -11.67
CA VAL A 216 -13.12 -1.69 -12.53
C VAL A 216 -13.65 -2.96 -11.88
N ILE A 217 -14.97 -3.02 -11.67
CA ILE A 217 -15.65 -4.21 -11.16
C ILE A 217 -16.65 -4.67 -12.22
N GLY A 218 -16.49 -5.91 -12.68
CA GLY A 218 -17.23 -6.44 -13.82
C GLY A 218 -16.93 -5.63 -15.09
N ARG A 219 -17.88 -4.82 -15.55
CA ARG A 219 -17.75 -3.98 -16.75
C ARG A 219 -17.94 -2.48 -16.46
N ARG A 220 -17.82 -2.07 -15.19
CA ARG A 220 -18.07 -0.70 -14.75
C ARG A 220 -16.86 -0.15 -14.01
N VAL A 221 -16.50 1.10 -14.30
CA VAL A 221 -15.57 1.88 -13.49
C VAL A 221 -16.32 2.32 -12.25
N VAL A 222 -15.85 1.91 -11.07
CA VAL A 222 -16.47 2.26 -9.78
C VAL A 222 -15.72 3.35 -9.04
N SER A 223 -14.44 3.56 -9.37
CA SER A 223 -13.61 4.62 -8.81
C SER A 223 -12.51 5.03 -9.79
N VAL A 224 -12.13 6.30 -9.71
CA VAL A 224 -10.98 6.88 -10.40
C VAL A 224 -10.25 7.73 -9.37
N LEU A 225 -8.97 7.42 -9.16
CA LEU A 225 -8.11 8.13 -8.21
C LEU A 225 -6.95 8.77 -8.96
N GLU A 226 -6.66 10.03 -8.66
CA GLU A 226 -5.43 10.66 -9.13
C GLU A 226 -4.29 10.32 -8.17
N ASN A 227 -3.23 9.71 -8.70
CA ASN A 227 -2.03 9.45 -7.93
C ASN A 227 -0.95 10.49 -8.28
N ALA A 228 -0.45 11.17 -7.27
CA ALA A 228 0.74 12.00 -7.37
C ALA A 228 1.94 11.28 -6.75
N ALA A 229 3.13 11.51 -7.30
CA ALA A 229 4.37 11.03 -6.69
C ALA A 229 4.59 11.64 -5.31
N ALA A 230 5.35 10.92 -4.48
CA ALA A 230 5.76 11.38 -3.16
C ALA A 230 6.33 12.80 -3.26
N ASN A 231 5.80 13.75 -2.48
CA ASN A 231 6.11 15.17 -2.66
C ASN A 231 5.98 15.96 -1.37
N VAL A 232 6.60 17.15 -1.34
CA VAL A 232 6.34 18.18 -0.33
C VAL A 232 6.20 19.55 -0.99
N VAL A 233 5.42 20.42 -0.37
CA VAL A 233 5.18 21.80 -0.81
C VAL A 233 5.77 22.76 0.22
N GLY A 234 6.59 23.70 -0.24
CA GLY A 234 7.22 24.70 0.61
C GLY A 234 6.21 25.65 1.24
N ASP A 235 6.45 25.99 2.50
CA ASP A 235 5.71 27.04 3.23
C ASP A 235 6.51 28.34 3.35
N GLY A 236 7.75 28.38 2.83
CA GLY A 236 8.69 29.50 2.91
C GLY A 236 9.47 29.59 4.22
N ARG A 237 9.30 28.66 5.16
CA ARG A 237 9.89 28.71 6.50
C ARG A 237 10.58 27.42 6.91
N LYS A 238 9.97 26.27 6.63
CA LYS A 238 10.44 24.95 7.04
C LYS A 238 11.33 24.32 5.97
N SER A 239 12.32 23.59 6.44
CA SER A 239 13.14 22.71 5.61
C SER A 239 12.31 21.55 5.04
N ILE A 240 12.79 20.94 3.96
CA ILE A 240 12.19 19.73 3.39
C ILE A 240 12.05 18.63 4.45
N LYS A 241 13.06 18.44 5.30
CA LYS A 241 13.01 17.45 6.39
C LYS A 241 11.84 17.69 7.35
N GLU A 242 11.61 18.93 7.75
CA GLU A 242 10.51 19.31 8.64
C GLU A 242 9.15 19.18 7.95
N LEU A 243 9.06 19.55 6.67
CA LEU A 243 7.84 19.37 5.87
C LEU A 243 7.47 17.89 5.73
N ILE A 244 8.46 17.02 5.55
CA ILE A 244 8.27 15.55 5.51
C ILE A 244 7.76 15.04 6.85
N ALA A 245 8.38 15.45 7.96
CA ALA A 245 7.95 15.04 9.31
C ALA A 245 6.50 15.48 9.59
N LEU A 246 6.14 16.71 9.23
CA LEU A 246 4.77 17.22 9.37
C LEU A 246 3.76 16.46 8.51
N LYS A 247 4.13 16.15 7.26
CA LYS A 247 3.26 15.39 6.35
C LYS A 247 3.07 13.94 6.84
N ASN A 248 4.12 13.33 7.40
CA ASN A 248 4.05 11.98 7.97
C ASN A 248 3.24 11.91 9.27
N GLY A 249 3.25 12.95 10.10
CA GLY A 249 2.45 13.00 11.34
C GLY A 249 0.93 12.99 11.13
N LYS A 250 0.46 13.13 9.89
CA LYS A 250 -0.96 13.08 9.51
C LYS A 250 -1.28 11.90 8.59
N ARG A 251 -0.36 10.94 8.46
CA ARG A 251 -0.46 9.80 7.53
C ARG A 251 -0.34 8.50 8.28
N PRO A 252 -1.06 7.46 7.85
CA PRO A 252 -0.78 6.13 8.35
C PRO A 252 0.63 5.70 8.01
N ASN A 253 1.19 4.87 8.89
CA ASN A 253 2.56 4.38 8.82
C ASN A 253 2.89 3.77 7.44
N ALA A 254 1.95 3.02 6.85
CA ALA A 254 2.12 2.38 5.55
C ALA A 254 2.29 3.36 4.36
N ARG A 255 1.92 4.63 4.52
CA ARG A 255 1.95 5.68 3.48
C ARG A 255 2.88 6.85 3.83
N GLN A 256 3.71 6.69 4.86
CA GLN A 256 4.69 7.71 5.22
C GLN A 256 5.77 7.84 4.15
N LEU A 257 6.16 9.09 3.89
CA LEU A 257 7.29 9.45 3.05
C LEU A 257 8.57 8.91 3.68
N LYS A 258 9.33 8.12 2.92
CA LYS A 258 10.60 7.56 3.35
C LYS A 258 11.76 8.40 2.84
N LEU A 259 12.74 8.64 3.70
CA LEU A 259 13.99 9.34 3.36
C LEU A 259 15.03 8.33 2.90
N ASP A 260 14.76 7.65 1.79
CA ASP A 260 15.63 6.60 1.25
C ASP A 260 16.57 7.11 0.15
N GLU A 261 17.34 6.20 -0.45
CA GLU A 261 18.25 6.52 -1.56
C GLU A 261 17.51 7.09 -2.78
N THR A 262 16.27 6.66 -3.01
CA THR A 262 15.42 7.17 -4.10
C THR A 262 15.08 8.63 -3.85
N ALA A 263 14.63 8.99 -2.64
CA ALA A 263 14.36 10.36 -2.26
C ALA A 263 15.61 11.24 -2.37
N ASN A 264 16.76 10.76 -1.87
CA ASN A 264 18.03 11.49 -1.98
C ASN A 264 18.45 11.73 -3.44
N ARG A 265 18.23 10.76 -4.32
CA ARG A 265 18.49 10.90 -5.76
C ARG A 265 17.61 11.97 -6.38
N GLN A 266 16.32 11.99 -6.04
CA GLN A 266 15.38 13.00 -6.55
C GLN A 266 15.74 14.42 -6.10
N LEU A 267 16.15 14.58 -4.84
CA LEU A 267 16.58 15.88 -4.33
C LEU A 267 17.82 16.40 -5.07
N LYS A 268 18.81 15.53 -5.33
CA LYS A 268 20.00 15.88 -6.12
C LYS A 268 19.63 16.31 -7.54
N LEU A 269 18.73 15.59 -8.20
CA LEU A 269 18.25 15.95 -9.55
C LEU A 269 17.56 17.32 -9.58
N GLN A 270 16.87 17.68 -8.51
CA GLN A 270 16.21 18.98 -8.34
C GLN A 270 17.12 20.04 -7.71
N SER A 271 18.41 19.74 -7.50
CA SER A 271 19.41 20.65 -6.92
C SER A 271 19.01 21.22 -5.56
N VAL A 272 18.35 20.40 -4.73
CA VAL A 272 17.94 20.74 -3.35
C VAL A 272 18.48 19.70 -2.37
N THR A 273 18.46 20.04 -1.08
CA THR A 273 18.89 19.16 0.02
C THR A 273 17.81 19.09 1.09
N MET A 274 17.88 18.12 2.00
CA MET A 274 16.92 17.99 3.11
C MET A 274 16.78 19.25 3.96
N ASN A 275 17.85 20.06 4.05
CA ASN A 275 17.89 21.29 4.83
C ASN A 275 17.41 22.52 4.04
N THR A 276 17.14 22.38 2.74
CA THR A 276 16.66 23.47 1.90
C THR A 276 15.26 23.88 2.34
N VAL A 277 15.08 25.18 2.58
CA VAL A 277 13.76 25.81 2.78
C VAL A 277 13.19 26.17 1.41
N LEU A 278 12.08 25.53 1.05
CA LEU A 278 11.40 25.77 -0.22
C LEU A 278 10.58 27.05 -0.18
N ARG A 279 10.50 27.77 -1.29
CA ARG A 279 9.62 28.94 -1.41
C ARG A 279 8.17 28.52 -1.17
N ARG A 280 7.35 29.43 -0.64
CA ARG A 280 5.92 29.16 -0.46
C ARG A 280 5.28 28.75 -1.79
N GLY A 281 4.62 27.60 -1.80
CA GLY A 281 3.96 27.04 -2.99
C GLY A 281 4.88 26.26 -3.94
N GLN A 282 6.20 26.25 -3.71
CA GLN A 282 7.12 25.44 -4.50
C GLN A 282 6.97 23.97 -4.12
N GLN A 283 6.57 23.12 -5.07
CA GLN A 283 6.51 21.67 -4.88
C GLN A 283 7.80 21.01 -5.37
N ILE A 284 8.23 19.98 -4.65
CA ILE A 284 9.28 19.06 -5.09
C ILE A 284 8.80 17.61 -4.97
N PHE A 285 9.40 16.73 -5.75
CA PHE A 285 9.12 15.31 -5.70
C PHE A 285 10.24 14.52 -5.02
N LEU A 286 9.87 13.47 -4.30
CA LEU A 286 10.73 12.54 -3.57
C LEU A 286 10.76 11.17 -4.24
N ALA A 287 9.92 10.93 -5.25
CA ALA A 287 9.93 9.73 -6.09
C ALA A 287 9.57 10.10 -7.53
N SER A 288 10.04 9.33 -8.51
CA SER A 288 9.56 9.44 -9.90
C SER A 288 8.19 8.80 -10.08
N ALA A 289 7.92 7.71 -9.36
CA ALA A 289 6.69 6.94 -9.50
C ALA A 289 5.56 7.51 -8.62
N ALA A 290 4.39 7.71 -9.25
CA ALA A 290 3.15 8.04 -8.56
C ALA A 290 2.53 6.78 -7.94
N HIS A 291 2.97 6.41 -6.73
CA HIS A 291 2.49 5.23 -6.03
C HIS A 291 2.23 5.50 -4.54
N PRO A 292 1.11 5.06 -3.97
CA PRO A 292 0.82 5.30 -2.55
C PRO A 292 1.85 4.70 -1.59
N GLN A 293 2.39 3.52 -1.90
CA GLN A 293 3.40 2.85 -1.06
C GLN A 293 4.75 3.56 -1.01
N THR A 294 5.05 4.44 -1.98
CA THR A 294 6.23 5.32 -1.91
C THR A 294 5.92 6.62 -1.16
N GLY A 295 4.71 6.75 -0.59
CA GLY A 295 4.22 7.95 0.06
C GLY A 295 3.61 8.96 -0.90
N GLY A 296 3.21 8.53 -2.10
CA GLY A 296 2.43 9.35 -3.04
C GLY A 296 1.10 9.83 -2.47
N ASP A 297 0.61 10.94 -3.00
CA ASP A 297 -0.70 11.50 -2.64
C ASP A 297 -1.77 10.87 -3.52
N ILE A 298 -2.97 10.72 -2.98
CA ILE A 298 -4.15 10.23 -3.69
C ILE A 298 -5.21 11.32 -3.57
N TYR A 299 -5.80 11.71 -4.69
CA TYR A 299 -6.93 12.64 -4.77
C TYR A 299 -8.15 11.95 -5.36
#